data_AF-A0A2N5AFK7-F1
#
_entry.id   AF-A0A2N5AFK7-F1
#
_cell.length_a   1.000
_cell.length_b   1.000
_cell.length_c   1.000
_cell.angle_alpha   90.00
_cell.angle_beta   90.00
_cell.angle_gamma   90.00
#
_symmetry.space_group_name_H-M   'P 1'
#
loop_
_entity.id
_entity.type
_entity.pdbx_description
1 polymer ?
#
loop_
_entity_poly.entity_id
_entity_poly.type
_entity_poly.pdbx_seq_one_letter_code
_entity_poly.pdbx_strand_id
1 'polypeptide(L)'
;MATSRRDLLKIGGLATASLLVSQKSFAAWAPSERYPDPRIVAVDDSFRRYMLASAKVERIASGFRWAEGPVWFGDMRMLLWSDIPNNAIMRWDEISGETSVFRYPANYSNG
;
A
#
# COMPACT_ATOMS: atom_id res chain seq x y z
N MET A 1 52.64 -23.36 29.46
CA MET A 1 52.95 -22.45 28.33
C MET A 1 51.73 -21.58 28.09
N ALA A 2 51.84 -20.30 28.40
CA ALA A 2 50.72 -19.37 28.44
C ALA A 2 50.35 -18.89 27.03
N THR A 3 49.11 -19.12 26.62
CA THR A 3 48.53 -18.58 25.39
C THR A 3 48.48 -17.06 25.47
N SER A 4 49.09 -16.38 24.50
CA SER A 4 49.25 -14.93 24.47
C SER A 4 47.95 -14.24 24.05
N ARG A 5 47.63 -13.09 24.67
CA ARG A 5 46.49 -12.21 24.35
C ARG A 5 46.45 -11.73 22.89
N ARG A 6 47.51 -11.97 22.11
CA ARG A 6 47.61 -11.58 20.68
C ARG A 6 46.99 -12.62 19.73
N ASP A 7 46.73 -13.85 20.16
CA ASP A 7 46.13 -14.89 19.31
C ASP A 7 44.60 -14.85 19.30
N LEU A 8 43.98 -14.14 20.25
CA LEU A 8 42.52 -14.02 20.39
C LEU A 8 41.89 -12.95 19.47
N LEU A 9 42.71 -12.14 18.79
CA LEU A 9 42.29 -11.00 17.96
C LEU A 9 42.14 -11.32 16.46
N LYS A 10 42.30 -12.57 16.04
CA LYS A 10 42.20 -12.98 14.62
C LYS A 10 40.87 -13.63 14.22
N ILE A 11 39.87 -13.70 15.10
CA ILE A 11 38.56 -14.32 14.79
C ILE A 11 37.38 -13.31 14.87
N GLY A 12 37.63 -12.07 15.29
CA GLY A 12 36.57 -11.06 15.42
C GLY A 12 36.53 -10.11 14.24
N GLY A 13 35.66 -10.35 13.25
CA GLY A 13 35.37 -9.31 12.26
C GLY A 13 34.69 -9.75 10.98
N LEU A 14 33.51 -10.36 11.06
CA LEU A 14 32.48 -10.29 10.02
C LEU A 14 31.15 -10.84 10.57
N ALA A 15 30.69 -10.26 11.68
CA ALA A 15 29.27 -10.21 11.96
C ALA A 15 28.80 -8.84 11.46
N THR A 16 28.49 -8.75 10.16
CA THR A 16 27.60 -7.69 9.68
C THR A 16 26.29 -7.87 10.41
N ALA A 17 26.16 -7.18 11.54
CA ALA A 17 24.87 -6.87 12.15
C ALA A 17 24.11 -6.09 11.10
N SER A 18 23.40 -6.82 10.23
CA SER A 18 22.35 -6.27 9.40
C SER A 18 21.46 -5.52 10.37
N LEU A 19 21.48 -4.19 10.29
CA LEU A 19 20.54 -3.36 11.02
C LEU A 19 19.17 -3.98 10.75
N LEU A 20 18.52 -4.44 11.81
CA LEU A 20 17.08 -4.55 11.84
C LEU A 20 16.56 -3.12 11.71
N VAL A 21 16.58 -2.60 10.49
CA VAL A 21 15.64 -1.58 10.08
C VAL A 21 14.32 -2.28 10.23
N SER A 22 13.72 -2.13 11.41
CA SER A 22 12.28 -2.22 11.54
C SER A 22 11.75 -1.12 10.63
N GLN A 23 11.61 -1.45 9.34
CA GLN A 23 10.59 -0.80 8.54
C GLN A 23 9.37 -0.93 9.42
N LYS A 24 8.80 0.20 9.85
CA LYS A 24 7.45 0.22 10.39
C LYS A 24 6.61 -0.47 9.32
N SER A 25 6.40 -1.76 9.49
CA SER A 25 5.50 -2.53 8.69
C SER A 25 4.16 -1.97 9.08
N PHE A 26 3.66 -1.02 8.27
CA PHE A 26 2.22 -0.88 8.16
C PHE A 26 1.70 -2.30 7.97
N ALA A 27 0.87 -2.76 8.91
CA ALA A 27 0.39 -4.13 8.91
C ALA A 27 -0.04 -4.49 7.49
N ALA A 28 0.41 -5.64 6.99
CA ALA A 28 0.02 -6.10 5.67
C ALA A 28 -1.51 -6.08 5.63
N TRP A 29 -2.06 -5.39 4.63
CA TRP A 29 -3.50 -5.34 4.46
C TRP A 29 -4.08 -6.75 4.41
N ALA A 30 -5.14 -6.96 5.20
CA ALA A 30 -5.96 -8.15 5.16
C ALA A 30 -7.43 -7.73 5.05
N PRO A 31 -8.20 -8.33 4.11
CA PRO A 31 -9.65 -8.14 4.05
C PRO A 31 -10.34 -8.47 5.38
N SER A 32 -11.49 -7.86 5.66
CA SER A 32 -12.30 -8.26 6.82
C SER A 32 -12.87 -9.67 6.60
N GLU A 33 -12.82 -10.53 7.62
CA GLU A 33 -13.43 -11.87 7.59
C GLU A 33 -14.92 -11.85 7.93
N ARG A 34 -15.44 -10.77 8.52
CA ARG A 34 -16.81 -10.70 9.05
C ARG A 34 -17.63 -9.60 8.38
N TYR A 35 -18.94 -9.78 8.45
CA TYR A 35 -19.95 -8.80 8.06
C TYR A 35 -20.77 -8.37 9.29
N PRO A 36 -21.18 -7.08 9.38
CA PRO A 36 -20.70 -5.96 8.55
C PRO A 36 -19.19 -5.73 8.75
N ASP A 37 -18.51 -5.16 7.75
CA ASP A 37 -17.08 -4.84 7.90
C ASP A 37 -16.91 -3.82 9.05
N PRO A 38 -16.14 -4.15 10.11
CA PRO A 38 -15.99 -3.28 11.27
C PRO A 38 -15.31 -1.94 10.94
N ARG A 39 -14.72 -1.80 9.75
CA ARG A 39 -14.13 -0.54 9.26
C ARG A 39 -15.17 0.44 8.74
N ILE A 40 -16.40 -0.01 8.43
CA ILE A 40 -17.48 0.85 7.96
C ILE A 40 -18.32 1.24 9.17
N VAL A 41 -18.16 2.49 9.62
CA VAL A 41 -18.84 3.01 10.81
C VAL A 41 -19.64 4.25 10.45
N ALA A 42 -20.93 4.26 10.77
CA ALA A 42 -21.74 5.48 10.75
C ALA A 42 -21.41 6.32 11.99
N VAL A 43 -20.81 7.49 11.77
CA VAL A 43 -20.56 8.48 12.84
C VAL A 43 -21.86 9.17 13.26
N ASP A 44 -22.76 9.40 12.30
CA ASP A 44 -24.10 9.93 12.53
C ASP A 44 -25.16 8.92 12.09
N ASP A 45 -26.24 8.83 12.87
CA ASP A 45 -27.33 7.88 12.65
C ASP A 45 -27.99 8.03 11.28
N SER A 46 -28.05 9.25 10.73
CA SER A 46 -28.61 9.52 9.40
C SER A 46 -27.84 8.82 8.27
N PHE A 47 -26.56 8.48 8.48
CA PHE A 47 -25.75 7.79 7.48
C PHE A 47 -26.10 6.31 7.35
N ARG A 48 -26.71 5.69 8.38
CA ARG A 48 -26.98 4.24 8.40
C ARG A 48 -27.83 3.76 7.23
N ARG A 49 -28.71 4.63 6.69
CA ARG A 49 -29.53 4.32 5.52
C ARG A 49 -28.74 4.06 4.23
N TYR A 50 -27.49 4.50 4.17
CA TYR A 50 -26.61 4.32 3.01
C TYR A 50 -25.64 3.14 3.19
N MET A 51 -25.60 2.53 4.39
CA MET A 51 -24.73 1.40 4.66
C MET A 51 -25.36 0.11 4.13
N LEU A 52 -24.64 -0.57 3.24
CA LEU A 52 -24.96 -1.94 2.84
C LEU A 52 -24.30 -2.90 3.83
N ALA A 53 -25.09 -3.77 4.47
CA ALA A 53 -24.57 -4.74 5.45
C ALA A 53 -23.53 -5.71 4.86
N SER A 54 -23.59 -5.94 3.55
CA SER A 54 -22.66 -6.77 2.78
C SER A 54 -21.49 -5.99 2.17
N ALA A 55 -21.35 -4.69 2.42
CA ALA A 55 -20.20 -3.93 1.93
C ALA A 55 -18.93 -4.27 2.73
N LYS A 56 -17.78 -4.23 2.04
CA LYS A 56 -16.45 -4.36 2.61
C LYS A 56 -15.53 -3.26 2.09
N VAL A 57 -14.52 -2.93 2.89
CA VAL A 57 -13.40 -2.12 2.39
C VAL A 57 -12.45 -3.06 1.64
N GLU A 58 -12.09 -2.68 0.42
CA GLU A 58 -11.17 -3.44 -0.43
C GLU A 58 -9.93 -2.61 -0.75
N ARG A 59 -8.79 -3.29 -0.91
CA ARG A 59 -7.56 -2.68 -1.41
C ARG A 59 -7.29 -3.21 -2.81
N ILE A 60 -7.74 -2.47 -3.81
CA ILE A 60 -7.60 -2.83 -5.23
C ILE A 60 -6.16 -2.62 -5.76
N ALA A 61 -5.38 -1.73 -5.13
CA ALA A 61 -4.01 -1.42 -5.54
C ALA A 61 -3.17 -0.90 -4.36
N SER A 62 -1.83 -1.02 -4.45
CA SER A 62 -0.89 -0.48 -3.47
C SER A 62 0.49 -0.23 -4.10
N GLY A 63 1.40 0.43 -3.38
CA GLY A 63 2.78 0.68 -3.87
C GLY A 63 3.01 2.07 -4.47
N PHE A 64 2.00 2.95 -4.45
CA PHE A 64 2.10 4.34 -4.90
C PHE A 64 2.72 5.23 -3.83
N ARG A 65 3.33 6.33 -4.26
CA ARG A 65 3.88 7.31 -3.31
C ARG A 65 2.80 8.26 -2.80
N TRP A 66 1.87 8.67 -3.66
CA TRP A 66 0.71 9.45 -3.26
C TRP A 66 -0.41 9.29 -4.29
N ALA A 67 -1.41 8.46 -3.97
CA ALA A 67 -2.58 8.24 -4.83
C ALA A 67 -3.66 9.29 -4.53
N GLU A 68 -4.03 10.09 -5.53
CA GLU A 68 -5.03 11.16 -5.41
C GLU A 68 -5.86 11.30 -6.70
N GLY A 69 -7.00 12.00 -6.62
CA GLY A 69 -7.84 12.34 -7.77
C GLY A 69 -8.47 11.12 -8.46
N PRO A 70 -9.18 10.24 -7.71
CA PRO A 70 -9.83 9.09 -8.33
C PRO A 70 -10.96 9.55 -9.26
N VAL A 71 -10.98 9.03 -10.50
CA VAL A 71 -12.05 9.25 -11.48
C VAL A 71 -12.45 7.92 -12.10
N TRP A 72 -13.74 7.61 -12.04
CA TRP A 72 -14.31 6.42 -12.65
C TRP A 72 -14.76 6.68 -14.10
N PHE A 73 -14.31 5.85 -15.03
CA PHE A 73 -14.75 5.86 -16.44
C PHE A 73 -15.64 4.65 -16.70
N GLY A 74 -16.95 4.84 -16.61
CA GLY A 74 -17.94 3.75 -16.72
C GLY A 74 -17.88 2.99 -18.04
N ASP A 75 -17.77 3.70 -19.18
CA ASP A 75 -17.72 3.08 -20.52
C ASP A 75 -16.47 2.22 -20.71
N MET A 76 -15.39 2.52 -19.98
CA MET A 76 -14.12 1.80 -20.04
C MET A 76 -13.92 0.84 -18.85
N ARG A 77 -14.86 0.82 -17.89
CA ARG A 77 -14.80 0.02 -16.67
C ARG A 77 -13.45 0.12 -15.95
N MET A 78 -12.96 1.34 -15.77
CA MET A 78 -11.67 1.59 -15.15
C MET A 78 -11.69 2.78 -14.21
N LEU A 79 -10.88 2.68 -13.15
CA LEU A 79 -10.58 3.76 -12.23
C LEU A 79 -9.23 4.36 -12.58
N LEU A 80 -9.17 5.68 -12.79
CA LEU A 80 -7.91 6.42 -12.91
C LEU A 80 -7.61 7.17 -11.62
N TRP A 81 -6.32 7.36 -11.32
CA TRP A 81 -5.85 8.26 -10.27
C TRP A 81 -4.43 8.74 -10.59
N SER A 82 -3.99 9.81 -9.95
CA SER A 82 -2.62 10.32 -10.07
C SER A 82 -1.72 9.75 -8.98
N ASP A 83 -0.53 9.27 -9.33
CA ASP A 83 0.58 9.03 -8.41
C ASP A 83 1.59 10.18 -8.54
N ILE A 84 1.26 11.32 -7.90
CA ILE A 84 1.83 12.64 -8.22
C ILE A 84 3.37 12.61 -8.17
N PRO A 85 4.03 12.14 -7.10
CA PRO A 85 5.48 12.19 -7.00
C PRO A 85 6.20 11.27 -8.00
N ASN A 86 5.51 10.24 -8.51
CA ASN A 86 6.04 9.32 -9.51
C ASN A 86 5.72 9.76 -10.96
N ASN A 87 5.10 10.94 -11.14
CA ASN A 87 4.82 11.53 -12.45
C ASN A 87 3.99 10.62 -13.38
N ALA A 88 3.03 9.89 -12.81
CA ALA A 88 2.21 8.92 -13.53
C ALA A 88 0.71 9.09 -13.23
N ILE A 89 -0.12 8.86 -14.25
CA ILE A 89 -1.53 8.51 -14.06
C ILE A 89 -1.62 7.00 -14.10
N MET A 90 -2.27 6.43 -13.10
CA MET A 90 -2.49 5.00 -12.94
C MET A 90 -3.91 4.62 -13.36
N ARG A 91 -4.08 3.35 -13.71
CA ARG A 91 -5.36 2.73 -14.04
C ARG A 91 -5.53 1.44 -13.25
N TRP A 92 -6.72 1.22 -12.71
CA TRP A 92 -7.22 -0.08 -12.31
C TRP A 92 -8.33 -0.49 -13.27
N ASP A 93 -8.19 -1.66 -13.89
CA ASP A 93 -9.16 -2.22 -14.82
C ASP A 93 -10.07 -3.20 -14.08
N GLU A 94 -11.38 -2.97 -14.10
CA GLU A 94 -12.35 -3.75 -13.32
C GLU A 94 -12.49 -5.18 -13.83
N ILE A 95 -12.27 -5.41 -15.13
CA ILE A 95 -12.44 -6.73 -15.76
C ILE A 95 -11.33 -7.68 -15.35
N SER A 96 -10.09 -7.22 -15.47
CA SER A 96 -8.88 -8.01 -15.17
C SER A 96 -8.50 -7.92 -13.70
N GLY A 97 -8.93 -6.87 -12.99
CA GLY A 97 -8.46 -6.53 -11.65
C GLY A 97 -7.03 -5.99 -11.63
N GLU A 98 -6.41 -5.77 -12.78
CA GLU A 98 -5.02 -5.34 -12.88
C GLU A 98 -4.85 -3.84 -12.69
N THR A 99 -3.75 -3.47 -12.05
CA THR A 99 -3.30 -2.07 -11.96
C THR A 99 -2.11 -1.84 -12.89
N SER A 100 -2.20 -0.81 -13.73
CA SER A 100 -1.18 -0.46 -14.72
C SER A 100 -1.01 1.05 -14.87
N VAL A 101 0.09 1.51 -15.47
CA VAL A 101 0.27 2.92 -15.83
C VAL A 101 -0.64 3.25 -17.00
N PHE A 102 -1.45 4.30 -16.86
CA PHE A 102 -2.28 4.86 -17.93
C PHE A 102 -1.51 5.89 -18.76
N ARG A 103 -0.78 6.79 -18.08
CA ARG A 103 0.01 7.85 -18.72
C ARG A 103 1.30 8.09 -17.97
N TYR A 104 2.39 8.16 -18.72
CA TYR A 104 3.71 8.58 -18.24
C TYR A 104 4.52 9.22 -19.38
N PRO A 105 5.16 10.39 -19.17
CA PRO A 105 5.03 11.26 -18.01
C PRO A 105 3.65 11.93 -17.94
N ALA A 106 3.19 12.22 -16.72
CA ALA A 106 1.92 12.88 -16.43
C ALA A 106 2.03 14.38 -16.12
N ASN A 107 3.25 14.93 -16.13
CA ASN A 107 3.58 16.29 -15.71
C ASN A 107 3.10 16.64 -14.30
N TYR A 108 3.19 15.69 -13.35
CA TYR A 108 2.80 15.87 -11.96
C TYR A 108 1.35 16.40 -11.78
N SER A 109 0.44 15.98 -12.66
CA SER A 109 -0.97 16.37 -12.60
C SER A 109 -1.58 16.03 -11.25
N ASN A 110 -2.21 17.02 -10.60
CA ASN A 110 -3.04 16.81 -9.43
C ASN A 110 -4.49 16.98 -9.84
N GLY A 111 -5.23 15.86 -9.93
CA GLY A 111 -6.69 15.82 -10.11
C GLY A 111 -7.25 16.76 -11.16
#